data_AF-A0A7N5JL52-F1
#
_entry.id   AF-A0A7N5JL52-F1
#
_cell.length_a   1.000
_cell.length_b   1.000
_cell.length_c   1.000
_cell.angle_alpha   90.00
_cell.angle_beta   90.00
_cell.angle_gamma   90.00
#
_symmetry.space_group_name_H-M   'P 1'
#
loop_
_entity.id
_entity.type
_entity.pdbx_description
1 polymer ?
#
loop_
_entity_poly.entity_id
_entity_poly.type
_entity_poly.pdbx_seq_one_letter_code
_entity_poly.pdbx_strand_id
1 'polypeptide(L)'
;MVIVVGNPANTNCLTAAKSAPSIPKENFSCLTRLDHNRAKAQIALKLGVTSDDVKNVIIWGNHSSTQYPDVSHAKVKLQGKEVGVYDALKDDSWLKGEFITTVQQRGAAVIKARKLSSAMSAAKAICDHVRDIWFGTPEGEFVSMGIISDGNSYGVPDDLLYSFPVTIKNKTWKIVEGLTINDFSREKMDLTAKELAEEKETAFEFLSSA
;
A
#
# COMPACT_ATOMS: atom_id res chain seq x y z
N MET A 1 -15.11 -2.62 -12.02
CA MET A 1 -14.11 -2.36 -10.96
C MET A 1 -13.92 -0.87 -10.81
N VAL A 2 -13.81 -0.39 -9.59
CA VAL A 2 -13.69 1.01 -9.19
C VAL A 2 -12.33 1.20 -8.52
N ILE A 3 -11.59 2.23 -8.95
CA ILE A 3 -10.29 2.59 -8.37
C ILE A 3 -10.37 4.02 -7.89
N VAL A 4 -10.19 4.20 -6.59
CA VAL A 4 -10.26 5.50 -5.93
C VAL A 4 -8.86 6.05 -5.70
N VAL A 5 -8.61 7.24 -6.23
CA VAL A 5 -7.31 7.95 -6.15
C VAL A 5 -7.43 9.23 -5.34
N GLY A 6 -8.60 9.87 -5.32
CA GLY A 6 -8.81 11.13 -4.62
C GLY A 6 -8.75 10.97 -3.10
N ASN A 7 -7.99 11.83 -2.43
CA ASN A 7 -7.79 11.77 -0.98
C ASN A 7 -9.01 12.24 -0.18
N PRO A 8 -9.24 11.68 1.02
CA PRO A 8 -8.57 10.51 1.61
C PRO A 8 -9.00 9.22 0.90
N ALA A 9 -8.07 8.52 0.23
CA ALA A 9 -8.40 7.53 -0.79
C ALA A 9 -9.10 6.30 -0.20
N ASN A 10 -8.65 5.85 0.98
CA ASN A 10 -9.21 4.70 1.68
C ASN A 10 -10.67 4.96 2.09
N THR A 11 -10.89 6.04 2.83
CA THR A 11 -12.22 6.41 3.36
C THR A 11 -13.19 6.79 2.24
N ASN A 12 -12.75 7.51 1.20
CA ASN A 12 -13.58 7.77 0.01
C ASN A 12 -14.00 6.47 -0.69
N CYS A 13 -13.11 5.49 -0.75
CA CYS A 13 -13.41 4.20 -1.37
C CYS A 13 -14.39 3.38 -0.52
N LEU A 14 -14.23 3.38 0.80
CA LEU A 14 -15.17 2.73 1.71
C LEU A 14 -16.57 3.33 1.58
N THR A 15 -16.66 4.68 1.58
CA THR A 15 -17.91 5.40 1.36
C THR A 15 -18.55 5.03 0.01
N ALA A 16 -17.77 5.04 -1.07
CA ALA A 16 -18.26 4.66 -2.39
C ALA A 16 -18.79 3.21 -2.42
N ALA A 17 -18.08 2.28 -1.77
CA ALA A 17 -18.50 0.88 -1.69
C ALA A 17 -19.80 0.71 -0.90
N LYS A 18 -19.97 1.41 0.23
CA LYS A 18 -21.20 1.35 1.04
C LYS A 18 -22.40 1.99 0.33
N SER A 19 -22.17 3.03 -0.48
CA SER A 19 -23.22 3.69 -1.28
C SER A 19 -23.60 2.93 -2.55
N ALA A 20 -22.90 1.85 -2.89
CA ALA A 20 -23.14 1.04 -4.07
C ALA A 20 -23.38 -0.45 -3.72
N PRO A 21 -24.42 -0.78 -2.92
CA PRO A 21 -24.64 -2.14 -2.41
C PRO A 21 -24.92 -3.19 -3.50
N SER A 22 -25.28 -2.77 -4.72
CA SER A 22 -25.47 -3.66 -5.86
C SER A 22 -24.17 -4.08 -6.55
N ILE A 23 -23.03 -3.46 -6.20
CA ILE A 23 -21.71 -3.79 -6.73
C ILE A 23 -20.94 -4.58 -5.66
N PRO A 24 -20.37 -5.76 -5.99
CA PRO A 24 -19.55 -6.52 -5.06
C PRO A 24 -18.43 -5.68 -4.43
N LYS A 25 -18.23 -5.78 -3.11
CA LYS A 25 -17.23 -4.99 -2.37
C LYS A 25 -15.82 -5.18 -2.92
N GLU A 26 -15.53 -6.37 -3.44
CA GLU A 26 -14.24 -6.77 -4.01
C GLU A 26 -13.89 -5.99 -5.28
N ASN A 27 -14.88 -5.35 -5.92
CA ASN A 27 -14.65 -4.49 -7.07
C ASN A 27 -14.19 -3.08 -6.69
N PHE A 28 -14.11 -2.72 -5.42
CA PHE A 28 -13.65 -1.42 -4.95
C PHE A 28 -12.22 -1.51 -4.43
N SER A 29 -11.36 -0.62 -4.90
CA SER A 29 -10.00 -0.49 -4.40
C SER A 29 -9.53 0.96 -4.37
N CYS A 30 -8.57 1.28 -3.52
CA CYS A 30 -7.88 2.56 -3.52
C CYS A 30 -6.38 2.42 -3.82
N LEU A 31 -5.76 3.51 -4.26
CA LEU A 31 -4.41 3.51 -4.79
C LEU A 31 -3.33 3.68 -3.70
N THR A 32 -2.71 2.58 -3.27
CA THR A 32 -1.42 2.60 -2.51
C THR A 32 -0.22 2.22 -3.38
N ARG A 33 -0.46 1.92 -4.67
CA ARG A 33 0.59 1.57 -5.64
C ARG A 33 1.62 2.68 -5.84
N LEU A 34 1.24 3.94 -5.66
CA LEU A 34 2.16 5.06 -5.73
C LEU A 34 3.23 4.97 -4.63
N ASP A 35 2.82 4.66 -3.40
CA ASP A 35 3.74 4.51 -2.29
C ASP A 35 4.55 3.22 -2.37
N HIS A 36 3.93 2.14 -2.86
CA HIS A 36 4.64 0.90 -3.19
C HIS A 36 5.79 1.17 -4.16
N ASN A 37 5.52 1.91 -5.24
CA ASN A 37 6.53 2.29 -6.23
C ASN A 37 7.60 3.22 -5.63
N ARG A 38 7.23 4.12 -4.70
CA ARG A 38 8.18 4.98 -3.97
C ARG A 38 9.09 4.17 -3.05
N ALA A 39 8.55 3.20 -2.32
CA ALA A 39 9.29 2.28 -1.47
C ALA A 39 10.31 1.49 -2.29
N LYS A 40 9.90 0.88 -3.40
CA LYS A 40 10.81 0.21 -4.36
C LYS A 40 11.95 1.12 -4.79
N ALA A 41 11.63 2.36 -5.16
CA ALA A 41 12.64 3.33 -5.60
C ALA A 41 13.64 3.71 -4.49
N GLN A 42 13.20 3.85 -3.24
CA GLN A 42 14.11 4.15 -2.11
C GLN A 42 15.08 2.99 -1.84
N ILE A 43 14.60 1.75 -1.85
CA ILE A 43 15.46 0.57 -1.68
C ILE A 43 16.46 0.47 -2.84
N ALA A 44 15.98 0.64 -4.07
CA ALA A 44 16.82 0.62 -5.26
C ALA A 44 17.93 1.66 -5.21
N LEU A 45 17.61 2.90 -4.82
CA LEU A 45 18.59 3.98 -4.64
C LEU A 45 19.62 3.66 -3.57
N LYS A 46 19.19 3.12 -2.41
CA LYS A 46 20.09 2.80 -1.30
C LYS A 46 21.06 1.66 -1.65
N LEU A 47 20.65 0.71 -2.50
CA LEU A 47 21.46 -0.42 -2.95
C LEU A 47 22.18 -0.22 -4.29
N GLY A 48 21.93 0.88 -5.00
CA GLY A 48 22.52 1.13 -6.32
C GLY A 48 22.01 0.18 -7.41
N VAL A 49 20.76 -0.29 -7.30
CA VAL A 49 20.10 -1.17 -8.29
C VAL A 49 18.91 -0.48 -8.94
N THR A 50 18.22 -1.16 -9.86
CA THR A 50 16.99 -0.63 -10.47
C THR A 50 15.77 -0.94 -9.60
N SER A 51 14.68 -0.19 -9.76
CA SER A 51 13.43 -0.50 -9.05
C SER A 51 12.85 -1.86 -9.44
N ASP A 52 13.17 -2.38 -10.63
CA ASP A 52 12.68 -3.67 -11.10
C ASP A 52 13.41 -4.83 -10.44
N ASP A 53 14.60 -4.59 -9.90
CA ASP A 53 15.34 -5.56 -9.08
C ASP A 53 14.74 -5.73 -7.68
N VAL A 54 13.79 -4.86 -7.26
CA VAL A 54 13.14 -4.90 -5.94
C VAL A 54 11.70 -5.40 -6.08
N LYS A 55 11.34 -6.44 -5.33
CA LYS A 55 9.97 -7.01 -5.33
C LYS A 55 9.47 -7.27 -3.91
N ASN A 56 8.16 -7.46 -3.79
CA ASN A 56 7.49 -7.85 -2.54
C ASN A 56 7.66 -6.85 -1.38
N VAL A 57 7.81 -5.55 -1.70
CA VAL A 57 7.57 -4.48 -0.71
C VAL A 57 6.08 -4.37 -0.45
N ILE A 58 5.70 -4.00 0.77
CA ILE A 58 4.31 -3.90 1.18
C ILE A 58 4.05 -2.49 1.69
N ILE A 59 2.88 -1.96 1.37
CA ILE A 59 2.35 -0.75 1.99
C ILE A 59 1.11 -1.21 2.75
N TRP A 60 1.19 -1.19 4.07
CA TRP A 60 0.07 -1.53 4.94
C TRP A 60 -0.73 -0.27 5.29
N GLY A 61 -2.06 -0.40 5.32
CA GLY A 61 -2.95 0.59 5.93
C GLY A 61 -3.44 1.70 5.02
N ASN A 62 -3.48 2.90 5.58
CA ASN A 62 -4.04 4.09 4.94
C ASN A 62 -3.08 4.67 3.89
N HIS A 63 -3.60 5.30 2.84
CA HIS A 63 -2.82 6.19 1.97
C HIS A 63 -2.63 7.55 2.66
N SER A 64 -1.84 7.56 3.75
CA SER A 64 -1.65 8.73 4.62
C SER A 64 -0.21 8.80 5.16
N SER A 65 0.00 9.66 6.15
CA SER A 65 1.24 9.70 6.93
C SER A 65 1.43 8.52 7.88
N THR A 66 0.39 7.72 8.17
CA THR A 66 0.52 6.52 9.03
C THR A 66 0.81 5.25 8.26
N GLN A 67 0.79 5.29 6.92
CA GLN A 67 1.11 4.14 6.07
C GLN A 67 2.40 3.47 6.56
N TYR A 68 2.44 2.14 6.48
CA TYR A 68 3.62 1.37 6.86
C TYR A 68 4.28 0.73 5.63
N PRO A 69 5.38 1.31 5.14
CA PRO A 69 6.25 0.69 4.14
C PRO A 69 7.06 -0.42 4.78
N ASP A 70 6.73 -1.65 4.43
CA ASP A 70 7.31 -2.87 4.98
C ASP A 70 8.17 -3.58 3.93
N VAL A 71 9.37 -3.97 4.36
CA VAL A 71 10.35 -4.70 3.55
C VAL A 71 10.80 -6.01 4.21
N SER A 72 10.14 -6.45 5.28
CA SER A 72 10.43 -7.72 5.96
C SER A 72 10.28 -8.93 5.05
N HIS A 73 9.42 -8.83 4.04
CA HIS A 73 9.20 -9.87 3.03
C HIS A 73 9.74 -9.49 1.64
N ALA A 74 10.35 -8.31 1.51
CA ALA A 74 10.86 -7.82 0.24
C ALA A 74 12.15 -8.54 -0.16
N LYS A 75 12.32 -8.71 -1.47
CA LYS A 75 13.51 -9.29 -2.09
C LYS A 75 14.15 -8.30 -3.03
N VAL A 76 15.47 -8.39 -3.15
CA VAL A 76 16.25 -7.60 -4.10
C VAL A 76 17.23 -8.49 -4.86
N LYS A 77 17.38 -8.26 -6.16
CA LYS A 77 18.35 -8.94 -7.01
C LYS A 77 19.72 -8.23 -6.94
N LEU A 78 20.71 -8.89 -6.37
CA LEU A 78 22.10 -8.45 -6.33
C LEU A 78 23.00 -9.45 -7.03
N GLN A 79 23.76 -9.00 -8.03
CA GLN A 79 24.70 -9.85 -8.79
C GLN A 79 24.04 -11.15 -9.31
N GLY A 80 22.79 -11.06 -9.75
CA GLY A 80 22.02 -12.20 -10.27
C GLY A 80 21.37 -13.10 -9.22
N LYS A 81 21.56 -12.84 -7.92
CA LYS A 81 20.95 -13.60 -6.81
C LYS A 81 19.89 -12.78 -6.10
N GLU A 82 18.78 -13.42 -5.72
CA GLU A 82 17.76 -12.79 -4.89
C GLU A 82 18.10 -12.94 -3.41
N VAL A 83 18.11 -11.82 -2.69
CA VAL A 83 18.36 -11.76 -1.25
C VAL A 83 17.28 -10.94 -0.55
N GLY A 84 17.11 -11.10 0.77
CA GLY A 84 16.20 -10.27 1.55
C GLY A 84 16.70 -8.82 1.62
N VAL A 85 15.78 -7.84 1.65
CA VAL A 85 16.17 -6.42 1.74
C VAL A 85 16.91 -6.11 3.05
N TYR A 86 16.50 -6.69 4.18
CA TYR A 86 17.22 -6.60 5.44
C TYR A 86 18.67 -7.13 5.33
N ASP A 87 18.84 -8.32 4.72
CA ASP A 87 20.16 -8.93 4.54
C ASP A 87 21.07 -8.14 3.59
N ALA A 88 20.49 -7.52 2.57
CA ALA A 88 21.18 -6.71 1.58
C ALA A 88 21.69 -5.39 2.16
N LEU A 89 20.85 -4.70 2.93
CA LEU A 89 21.16 -3.36 3.46
C LEU A 89 21.94 -3.39 4.77
N LYS A 90 21.64 -4.36 5.66
CA LYS A 90 22.25 -4.49 7.00
C LYS A 90 22.17 -3.18 7.82
N ASP A 91 21.09 -2.44 7.65
CA ASP A 91 20.83 -1.13 8.29
C ASP A 91 19.37 -1.06 8.77
N ASP A 92 19.10 -1.77 9.87
CA ASP A 92 17.77 -1.83 10.51
C ASP A 92 17.26 -0.45 10.92
N SER A 93 18.14 0.42 11.41
CA SER A 93 17.80 1.76 11.88
C SER A 93 17.28 2.63 10.74
N TRP A 94 17.93 2.57 9.57
CA TRP A 94 17.46 3.27 8.38
C TRP A 94 16.12 2.71 7.89
N LEU A 95 16.00 1.37 7.83
CA LEU A 95 14.77 0.70 7.39
C LEU A 95 13.56 0.99 8.30
N LYS A 96 13.76 1.07 9.62
CA LYS A 96 12.70 1.32 10.60
C LYS A 96 12.46 2.81 10.88
N GLY A 97 13.28 3.71 10.33
CA GLY A 97 13.24 5.15 10.61
C GLY A 97 13.15 6.00 9.34
N GLU A 98 14.31 6.36 8.79
CA GLU A 98 14.42 7.29 7.66
C GLU A 98 13.69 6.78 6.41
N PHE A 99 13.77 5.49 6.12
CA PHE A 99 13.07 4.87 4.99
C PHE A 99 11.56 5.10 5.07
N ILE A 100 10.96 4.74 6.22
CA ILE A 100 9.51 4.90 6.47
C ILE A 100 9.11 6.37 6.32
N THR A 101 9.85 7.26 6.99
CA THR A 101 9.61 8.71 6.96
C THR A 101 9.70 9.26 5.53
N THR A 102 10.70 8.81 4.77
CA THR A 102 10.93 9.28 3.39
C THR A 102 9.79 8.88 2.46
N VAL A 103 9.25 7.67 2.60
CA VAL A 103 8.11 7.20 1.80
C VAL A 103 6.84 7.97 2.19
N GLN A 104 6.55 8.07 3.49
CA GLN A 104 5.39 8.80 4.03
C GLN A 104 5.38 10.27 3.58
N GLN A 105 6.53 10.95 3.64
CA GLN A 105 6.64 12.37 3.33
C GLN A 105 6.89 12.66 1.84
N ARG A 106 6.97 11.63 0.98
CA ARG A 106 7.38 11.82 -0.41
C ARG A 106 6.40 12.68 -1.20
N GLY A 107 5.10 12.56 -0.93
CA GLY A 107 4.07 13.40 -1.57
C GLY A 107 4.30 14.88 -1.29
N ALA A 108 4.47 15.23 -0.01
CA ALA A 108 4.76 16.59 0.44
C ALA A 108 6.08 17.12 -0.14
N ALA A 109 7.13 16.29 -0.18
CA ALA A 109 8.42 16.67 -0.76
C ALA A 109 8.31 17.00 -2.26
N VAL A 110 7.53 16.23 -3.04
CA VAL A 110 7.31 16.51 -4.46
C VAL A 110 6.52 17.81 -4.65
N ILE A 111 5.48 18.04 -3.86
CA ILE A 111 4.69 19.29 -3.90
C ILE A 111 5.57 20.49 -3.56
N LYS A 112 6.40 20.38 -2.52
CA LYS A 112 7.34 21.45 -2.11
C LYS A 112 8.34 21.78 -3.21
N ALA A 113 8.89 20.77 -3.88
CA ALA A 113 9.88 20.97 -4.93
C ALA A 113 9.27 21.47 -6.25
N ARG A 114 8.13 20.91 -6.68
CA ARG A 114 7.51 21.21 -7.98
C ARG A 114 6.48 22.34 -7.94
N LYS A 115 6.01 22.72 -6.75
CA LYS A 115 4.81 23.57 -6.54
C LYS A 115 3.54 23.04 -7.22
N LEU A 116 3.58 21.77 -7.63
CA LEU A 116 2.53 21.06 -8.36
C LEU A 116 2.40 19.66 -7.79
N SER A 117 1.24 19.04 -7.99
CA SER A 117 1.00 17.66 -7.55
C SER A 117 1.94 16.66 -8.24
N SER A 118 2.06 15.46 -7.68
CA SER A 118 2.86 14.35 -8.23
C SER A 118 2.17 13.65 -9.42
N ALA A 119 1.59 14.42 -10.35
CA ALA A 119 0.68 13.92 -11.39
C ALA A 119 1.30 12.80 -12.24
N MET A 120 2.53 12.96 -12.71
CA MET A 120 3.20 11.97 -13.57
C MET A 120 3.41 10.62 -12.88
N SER A 121 3.97 10.62 -11.66
CA SER A 121 4.23 9.37 -10.93
C SER A 121 2.93 8.74 -10.41
N ALA A 122 1.93 9.56 -10.04
CA ALA A 122 0.60 9.08 -9.70
C ALA A 122 -0.08 8.40 -10.90
N ALA A 123 -0.05 9.02 -12.09
CA ALA A 123 -0.59 8.44 -13.31
C ALA A 123 0.08 7.11 -13.65
N LYS A 124 1.41 7.01 -13.52
CA LYS A 124 2.12 5.74 -13.71
C LYS A 124 1.66 4.68 -12.72
N ALA A 125 1.51 5.03 -11.45
CA ALA A 125 1.03 4.10 -10.42
C ALA A 125 -0.41 3.63 -10.68
N ILE A 126 -1.28 4.50 -11.20
CA ILE A 126 -2.64 4.12 -11.64
C ILE A 126 -2.55 3.11 -12.79
N CYS A 127 -1.72 3.37 -13.79
CA CYS A 127 -1.51 2.44 -14.90
C CYS A 127 -1.05 1.07 -14.40
N ASP A 128 -0.13 1.02 -13.44
CA ASP A 128 0.33 -0.25 -12.87
C ASP A 128 -0.77 -0.97 -12.08
N HIS A 129 -1.50 -0.25 -11.23
CA HIS A 129 -2.60 -0.79 -10.44
C HIS A 129 -3.67 -1.42 -11.34
N VAL A 130 -4.10 -0.71 -12.38
CA VAL A 130 -5.09 -1.21 -13.35
C VAL A 130 -4.52 -2.38 -14.14
N ARG A 131 -3.26 -2.30 -14.59
CA ARG A 131 -2.62 -3.35 -15.38
C ARG A 131 -2.56 -4.65 -14.61
N ASP A 132 -2.13 -4.62 -13.35
CA ASP A 132 -1.98 -5.84 -12.56
C ASP A 132 -3.33 -6.46 -12.22
N ILE A 133 -4.39 -5.66 -12.12
CA ILE A 133 -5.73 -6.22 -12.03
C ILE A 133 -6.12 -6.87 -13.36
N TRP A 134 -5.88 -6.19 -14.47
CA TRP A 134 -6.32 -6.68 -15.78
C TRP A 134 -5.59 -7.94 -16.22
N PHE A 135 -4.29 -8.04 -15.94
CA PHE A 135 -3.40 -9.10 -16.42
C PHE A 135 -2.93 -10.06 -15.32
N GLY A 136 -3.13 -9.72 -14.05
CA GLY A 136 -2.62 -10.47 -12.91
C GLY A 136 -1.25 -10.00 -12.45
N THR A 137 -0.85 -10.43 -11.24
CA THR A 137 0.50 -10.22 -10.71
C THR A 137 1.46 -11.30 -11.24
N PRO A 138 2.76 -10.99 -11.40
CA PRO A 138 3.77 -12.01 -11.75
C PRO A 138 3.84 -13.15 -10.72
N GLU A 139 4.33 -14.31 -11.16
CA GLU A 139 4.51 -15.46 -10.28
C GLU A 139 5.54 -15.16 -9.17
N GLY A 140 5.19 -15.52 -7.93
CA GLY A 140 6.04 -15.24 -6.76
C GLY A 140 6.07 -13.78 -6.31
N GLU A 141 5.23 -12.92 -6.92
CA GLU A 141 5.13 -11.50 -6.59
C GLU A 141 3.75 -11.08 -6.10
N PHE A 142 3.73 -10.13 -5.17
CA PHE A 142 2.54 -9.45 -4.71
C PHE A 142 2.72 -7.92 -4.72
N VAL A 143 1.59 -7.22 -4.80
CA VAL A 143 1.53 -5.76 -4.85
C VAL A 143 0.67 -5.21 -3.71
N SER A 144 0.87 -3.95 -3.36
CA SER A 144 0.03 -3.27 -2.37
C SER A 144 -1.26 -2.76 -3.00
N MET A 145 -2.38 -3.03 -2.35
CA MET A 145 -3.70 -2.60 -2.82
C MET A 145 -4.62 -2.31 -1.63
N GLY A 146 -5.26 -1.13 -1.62
CA GLY A 146 -6.30 -0.80 -0.65
C GLY A 146 -7.60 -1.49 -1.00
N ILE A 147 -8.08 -2.38 -0.14
CA ILE A 147 -9.25 -3.24 -0.36
C ILE A 147 -10.03 -3.40 0.95
N ILE A 148 -11.24 -3.97 0.88
CA ILE A 148 -12.01 -4.30 2.08
C ILE A 148 -11.24 -5.32 2.94
N SER A 149 -11.20 -5.10 4.26
CA SER A 149 -10.46 -5.92 5.22
C SER A 149 -11.20 -7.19 5.68
N ASP A 150 -12.47 -7.34 5.31
CA ASP A 150 -13.35 -8.43 5.77
C ASP A 150 -12.67 -9.81 5.64
N GLY A 151 -12.47 -10.50 6.77
CA GLY A 151 -11.92 -11.86 6.82
C GLY A 151 -10.40 -11.96 6.69
N ASN A 152 -9.67 -10.85 6.82
CA ASN A 152 -8.20 -10.87 6.81
C ASN A 152 -7.62 -11.69 7.97
N SER A 153 -6.47 -12.35 7.73
CA SER A 153 -5.77 -13.15 8.74
C SER A 153 -4.76 -12.36 9.59
N TYR A 154 -4.72 -11.03 9.46
CA TYR A 154 -3.69 -10.17 10.04
C TYR A 154 -4.16 -9.41 11.28
N GLY A 155 -5.34 -9.71 11.82
CA GLY A 155 -5.89 -9.03 12.99
C GLY A 155 -6.20 -7.54 12.74
N VAL A 156 -6.31 -7.12 11.48
CA VAL A 156 -6.85 -5.80 11.15
C VAL A 156 -8.37 -5.87 11.32
N PRO A 157 -9.05 -4.86 11.89
CA PRO A 157 -10.50 -4.89 12.02
C PRO A 157 -11.20 -5.04 10.66
N ASP A 158 -12.28 -5.82 10.64
CA ASP A 158 -13.17 -5.91 9.48
C ASP A 158 -13.88 -4.56 9.21
N ASP A 159 -14.50 -4.44 8.04
CA ASP A 159 -15.22 -3.24 7.59
C ASP A 159 -14.35 -1.97 7.56
N LEU A 160 -13.06 -2.14 7.26
CA LEU A 160 -12.13 -1.07 6.90
C LEU A 160 -11.68 -1.24 5.45
N LEU A 161 -11.40 -0.13 4.77
CA LEU A 161 -10.69 -0.19 3.50
C LEU A 161 -9.21 0.07 3.75
N TYR A 162 -8.42 -1.01 3.74
CA TYR A 162 -7.07 -1.06 4.26
C TYR A 162 -6.13 -1.66 3.20
N SER A 163 -4.89 -1.15 3.11
CA SER A 163 -3.92 -1.67 2.13
C SER A 163 -3.26 -2.95 2.60
N PHE A 164 -3.31 -3.98 1.76
CA PHE A 164 -2.73 -5.31 2.01
C PHE A 164 -1.77 -5.71 0.89
N PRO A 165 -0.87 -6.67 1.14
CA PRO A 165 -0.20 -7.42 0.07
C PRO A 165 -1.21 -8.34 -0.61
N VAL A 166 -1.38 -8.21 -1.92
CA VAL A 166 -2.29 -9.04 -2.71
C VAL A 166 -1.61 -9.67 -3.90
N THR A 167 -2.05 -10.88 -4.25
CA THR A 167 -1.84 -11.48 -5.56
C THR A 167 -3.09 -11.30 -6.39
N ILE A 168 -2.97 -11.16 -7.70
CA ILE A 168 -4.11 -10.96 -8.59
C ILE A 168 -4.07 -11.99 -9.71
N LYS A 169 -5.19 -12.68 -9.91
CA LYS A 169 -5.39 -13.64 -11.00
C LYS A 169 -6.81 -13.53 -11.52
N ASN A 170 -6.97 -13.50 -12.84
CA ASN A 170 -8.29 -13.38 -13.49
C ASN A 170 -9.11 -12.20 -12.96
N LYS A 171 -8.46 -11.06 -12.70
CA LYS A 171 -9.06 -9.82 -12.14
C LYS A 171 -9.58 -9.94 -10.71
N THR A 172 -9.32 -11.05 -10.03
CA THR A 172 -9.64 -11.25 -8.62
C THR A 172 -8.36 -11.15 -7.79
N TRP A 173 -8.38 -10.29 -6.78
CA TRP A 173 -7.30 -10.19 -5.81
C TRP A 173 -7.49 -11.23 -4.70
N LYS A 174 -6.38 -11.67 -4.10
CA LYS A 174 -6.36 -12.45 -2.87
C LYS A 174 -5.27 -11.89 -1.95
N ILE A 175 -5.63 -11.62 -0.70
CA ILE A 175 -4.66 -11.25 0.34
C ILE A 175 -3.64 -12.38 0.47
N VAL A 176 -2.35 -12.03 0.44
CA VAL A 176 -1.28 -12.97 0.75
C VAL A 176 -1.37 -13.30 2.23
N GLU A 177 -1.52 -14.57 2.58
CA GLU A 177 -1.64 -15.05 3.96
C GLU A 177 -0.31 -15.64 4.46
N GLY A 178 -0.17 -15.81 5.78
CA GLY A 178 0.97 -16.52 6.38
C GLY A 178 2.28 -15.74 6.42
N LEU A 179 2.26 -14.43 6.15
CA LEU A 179 3.43 -13.57 6.36
C LEU A 179 3.69 -13.37 7.86
N THR A 180 4.92 -13.63 8.29
CA THR A 180 5.33 -13.42 9.69
C THR A 180 5.35 -11.95 10.05
N ILE A 181 4.50 -11.54 10.99
CA ILE A 181 4.44 -10.17 11.50
C ILE A 181 5.22 -10.09 12.82
N ASN A 182 6.27 -9.27 12.86
CA ASN A 182 7.01 -8.99 14.11
C ASN A 182 6.35 -7.84 14.91
N ASP A 183 6.81 -7.62 16.14
CA ASP A 183 6.23 -6.62 17.05
C ASP A 183 6.24 -5.19 16.47
N PHE A 184 7.31 -4.80 15.78
CA PHE A 184 7.41 -3.49 15.15
C PHE A 184 6.39 -3.34 14.01
N SER A 185 6.28 -4.35 13.16
CA SER A 185 5.29 -4.38 12.08
C SER A 185 3.86 -4.34 12.63
N ARG A 186 3.58 -5.11 13.69
CA ARG A 186 2.28 -5.14 14.37
C ARG A 186 1.88 -3.76 14.87
N GLU A 187 2.76 -3.09 15.62
CA GLU A 187 2.50 -1.75 16.16
C GLU A 187 2.15 -0.75 15.04
N LYS A 188 2.90 -0.77 13.93
CA LYS A 188 2.64 0.11 12.78
C LYS A 188 1.33 -0.22 12.06
N MET A 189 1.02 -1.50 11.90
CA MET A 189 -0.24 -1.95 11.31
C MET A 189 -1.46 -1.54 12.15
N ASP A 190 -1.35 -1.60 13.48
CA ASP A 190 -2.38 -1.16 14.43
C ASP A 190 -2.59 0.34 14.38
N LEU A 191 -1.50 1.12 14.35
CA LEU A 191 -1.56 2.58 14.31
C LEU A 191 -2.37 3.07 13.09
N THR A 192 -2.09 2.52 11.92
CA THR A 192 -2.79 2.92 10.69
C THR A 192 -4.22 2.35 10.61
N ALA A 193 -4.49 1.19 11.23
CA ALA A 193 -5.86 0.67 11.37
C ALA A 193 -6.71 1.58 12.27
N LYS A 194 -6.12 2.07 13.36
CA LYS A 194 -6.77 3.02 14.27
C LYS A 194 -7.11 4.33 13.56
N GLU A 195 -6.17 4.92 12.81
CA GLU A 195 -6.45 6.14 12.02
C GLU A 195 -7.61 5.91 11.04
N LEU A 196 -7.64 4.77 10.34
CA LEU A 196 -8.74 4.45 9.41
C LEU A 196 -10.09 4.29 10.12
N ALA A 197 -10.11 3.76 11.34
CA ALA A 197 -11.33 3.66 12.13
C ALA A 197 -11.85 5.05 12.54
N GLU A 198 -10.95 5.95 12.95
CA GLU A 198 -11.28 7.34 13.31
C GLU A 198 -11.80 8.13 12.09
N GLU A 199 -11.15 7.98 10.93
CA GLU A 199 -11.61 8.60 9.67
C GLU A 199 -12.99 8.07 9.24
N LYS A 200 -13.19 6.75 9.39
CA LYS A 200 -14.47 6.08 9.11
C LYS A 200 -15.59 6.67 9.97
N GLU A 201 -15.41 6.72 11.28
CA GLU A 201 -16.39 7.28 12.22
C GLU A 201 -16.75 8.73 11.83
N THR A 202 -15.74 9.57 11.64
CA THR A 202 -15.91 10.98 11.24
C THR A 202 -16.69 11.12 9.94
N ALA A 203 -16.33 10.34 8.91
CA ALA A 203 -16.98 10.42 7.60
C ALA A 203 -18.45 9.97 7.66
N PHE A 204 -18.75 8.89 8.38
CA PHE A 204 -20.13 8.38 8.47
C PHE A 204 -21.02 9.26 9.37
N GLU A 205 -20.48 9.86 10.42
CA GLU A 205 -21.19 10.90 11.19
C GLU A 205 -21.59 12.07 10.26
N PHE A 206 -20.63 12.59 9.47
CA PHE A 206 -20.90 13.67 8.52
C PHE A 206 -21.96 13.31 7.48
N LEU A 207 -21.88 12.10 6.90
CA LEU A 207 -22.82 11.64 5.86
C LEU A 207 -24.24 11.36 6.40
N SER A 208 -24.37 11.02 7.68
CA SER A 208 -25.65 10.74 8.33
C SER A 208 -26.34 11.99 8.93
N SER A 209 -25.60 13.10 9.04
CA SER A 209 -26.08 14.36 9.62
C SER A 209 -26.89 15.24 8.65
N ALA A 210 -27.26 14.70 7.48
CA ALA A 210 -28.07 15.36 6.44
C ALA A 210 -29.42 14.65 6.28
#